data_AF-A0A965IG24-F1
#
_entry.id   AF-A0A965IG24-F1
#
_cell.length_a   1.000
_cell.length_b   1.000
_cell.length_c   1.000
_cell.angle_alpha   90.00
_cell.angle_beta   90.00
_cell.angle_gamma   90.00
#
_symmetry.space_group_name_H-M   'P 1'
#
loop_
_entity.id
_entity.type
_entity.pdbx_description
1 polymer ?
#
loop_
_entity_poly.entity_id
_entity_poly.type
_entity_poly.pdbx_seq_one_letter_code
_entity_poly.pdbx_strand_id
1 'polypeptide(L)'
;MSEQDYLFEPIPLHKLDTLSKDDFKILVQGLQDTVLQLRKFNDELKQRERDRAIREVLLEQQYIVLRSQFFGRSSERRPGKDLLDAHAQEQQRREPKQRVQLPSLRYPHIPLIEKHVELKEVPICSCCGKGLVDTGMTEDSEQLSVIPKKFIVIRLKKHKYGCASCHEEIVTVPTPPRIKPGSSYG
;
A
#
# COMPACT_ATOMS: atom_id res chain seq x y z
N MET A 1 -37.68 24.85 -23.61
CA MET A 1 -37.41 26.09 -22.86
C MET A 1 -37.97 25.87 -21.48
N SER A 2 -37.11 25.58 -20.50
CA SER A 2 -37.53 25.40 -19.12
C SER A 2 -37.97 26.75 -18.56
N GLU A 3 -38.97 26.79 -17.67
CA GLU A 3 -39.49 28.03 -17.05
C GLU A 3 -38.41 28.93 -16.39
N GLN A 4 -37.20 28.39 -16.19
CA GLN A 4 -36.05 29.11 -15.63
C GLN A 4 -35.31 30.01 -16.63
N ASP A 5 -35.57 29.90 -17.93
CA ASP A 5 -34.86 30.69 -18.96
C ASP A 5 -35.23 32.20 -18.87
N TYR A 6 -36.45 32.52 -18.40
CA TYR A 6 -36.94 33.89 -18.23
C TYR A 6 -36.31 34.66 -17.06
N LEU A 7 -35.65 33.97 -16.11
CA LEU A 7 -35.03 34.59 -14.93
C LEU A 7 -33.73 35.33 -15.24
N PHE A 8 -33.11 35.05 -16.40
CA PHE A 8 -31.84 35.63 -16.81
C PHE A 8 -31.96 36.63 -17.97
N GLU A 9 -33.17 36.85 -18.48
CA GLU A 9 -33.39 37.87 -19.51
C GLU A 9 -33.28 39.28 -18.90
N PRO A 10 -32.55 40.20 -19.55
CA PRO A 10 -32.43 41.56 -19.05
C PRO A 10 -33.80 42.24 -19.01
N ILE A 11 -34.12 42.86 -17.88
CA ILE A 11 -35.39 43.58 -17.69
C ILE A 11 -35.45 44.73 -18.70
N PRO A 12 -36.48 44.80 -19.56
CA PRO A 12 -36.56 45.85 -20.56
C PRO A 12 -36.88 47.20 -19.92
N LEU A 13 -36.16 48.25 -20.35
CA LEU A 13 -36.13 49.57 -19.70
C LEU A 13 -37.52 50.22 -19.55
N HIS A 14 -38.41 50.07 -20.54
CA HIS A 14 -39.76 50.65 -20.51
C HIS A 14 -40.65 50.13 -19.36
N LYS A 15 -40.34 48.95 -18.80
CA LYS A 15 -41.06 48.40 -17.63
C LYS A 15 -40.58 49.01 -16.31
N LEU A 16 -39.39 49.60 -16.30
CA LEU A 16 -38.86 50.29 -15.12
C LEU A 16 -39.53 51.66 -14.92
N ASP A 17 -39.97 52.30 -16.01
CA ASP A 17 -40.63 53.61 -15.99
C ASP A 17 -42.01 53.57 -15.30
N THR A 18 -42.64 52.39 -15.24
CA THR A 18 -43.97 52.20 -14.63
C THR A 18 -43.93 51.84 -13.15
N LEU A 19 -42.75 51.64 -12.56
CA LEU A 19 -42.60 51.17 -11.17
C LEU A 19 -42.76 52.31 -10.16
N SER A 20 -43.36 52.00 -9.00
CA SER A 20 -43.40 52.94 -7.89
C SER A 20 -42.03 53.06 -7.22
N LYS A 21 -41.83 54.12 -6.42
CA LYS A 21 -40.57 54.35 -5.69
C LYS A 21 -40.23 53.22 -4.71
N ASP A 22 -41.25 52.57 -4.14
CA ASP A 22 -41.04 51.48 -3.19
C ASP A 22 -40.74 50.16 -3.91
N ASP A 23 -41.38 49.89 -5.06
CA ASP A 23 -41.04 48.75 -5.91
C ASP A 23 -39.59 48.83 -6.42
N PHE A 24 -39.13 50.05 -6.73
CA PHE A 24 -37.75 50.29 -7.15
C PHE A 24 -36.75 49.98 -6.03
N LYS A 25 -37.07 50.29 -4.77
CA LYS A 25 -36.21 49.92 -3.62
C LYS A 25 -36.12 48.40 -3.47
N ILE A 26 -37.24 47.69 -3.60
CA ILE A 26 -37.28 46.22 -3.52
C ILE A 26 -36.43 45.61 -4.63
N LEU A 27 -36.57 46.11 -5.86
CA LEU A 27 -35.78 45.64 -7.00
C LEU A 27 -34.28 45.88 -6.80
N VAL A 28 -33.87 47.07 -6.34
CA VAL A 28 -32.46 47.37 -6.06
C VAL A 28 -31.90 46.50 -4.94
N GLN A 29 -32.66 46.25 -3.87
CA GLN A 29 -32.26 45.34 -2.80
C GLN A 29 -32.08 43.91 -3.33
N GLY A 30 -33.02 43.41 -4.12
CA GLY A 30 -32.91 42.09 -4.76
C GLY A 30 -31.70 41.99 -5.71
N LEU A 31 -31.42 43.04 -6.47
CA LEU A 31 -30.22 43.10 -7.31
C LEU A 31 -28.92 43.11 -6.48
N GLN A 32 -28.89 43.83 -5.36
CA GLN A 32 -27.74 43.82 -4.46
C GLN A 32 -27.51 42.43 -3.84
N ASP A 33 -28.58 41.77 -3.40
CA ASP A 33 -28.51 40.42 -2.82
C ASP A 33 -28.03 39.39 -3.85
N THR A 34 -28.56 39.43 -5.07
CA THR A 34 -28.12 38.54 -6.16
C THR A 34 -26.66 38.79 -6.54
N VAL A 35 -26.21 40.05 -6.63
CA VAL A 35 -24.78 40.38 -6.87
C VAL A 35 -23.90 39.82 -5.75
N LEU A 36 -24.32 39.93 -4.49
CA LEU A 36 -23.59 39.35 -3.36
C LEU A 36 -23.53 37.82 -3.43
N GLN A 37 -24.64 37.16 -3.75
CA GLN A 37 -24.70 35.71 -3.95
C GLN A 37 -23.80 35.25 -5.09
N LEU A 38 -23.85 35.92 -6.25
CA LEU A 38 -23.01 35.59 -7.41
C LEU A 38 -21.53 35.82 -7.13
N ARG A 39 -21.17 36.85 -6.34
CA ARG A 39 -19.78 37.06 -5.90
C ARG A 39 -19.30 35.92 -5.01
N LYS A 40 -20.09 35.55 -3.99
CA LYS A 40 -19.78 34.41 -3.11
C LYS A 40 -19.59 33.12 -3.91
N PHE A 41 -20.53 32.83 -4.82
CA PHE A 41 -20.46 31.62 -5.64
C PHE A 41 -19.24 31.62 -6.57
N ASN A 42 -18.90 32.76 -7.18
CA ASN A 42 -17.69 32.89 -7.97
C ASN A 42 -16.42 32.67 -7.14
N ASP A 43 -16.38 33.20 -5.91
CA ASP A 43 -15.24 33.00 -5.02
C ASP A 43 -15.10 31.52 -4.62
N GLU A 44 -16.21 30.86 -4.29
CA GLU A 44 -16.24 29.42 -4.00
C GLU A 44 -15.77 28.58 -5.20
N LEU A 45 -16.25 28.88 -6.41
CA LEU A 45 -15.81 28.20 -7.63
C LEU A 45 -14.31 28.39 -7.86
N LYS A 46 -13.82 29.62 -7.71
CA LYS A 46 -12.37 29.90 -7.83
C LYS A 46 -11.56 29.14 -6.78
N GLN A 47 -12.05 29.00 -5.56
CA GLN A 47 -11.37 28.19 -4.54
C GLN A 47 -11.35 26.71 -4.94
N ARG A 48 -12.47 26.16 -5.42
CA ARG A 48 -12.52 24.76 -5.89
C ARG A 48 -11.58 24.49 -7.05
N GLU A 49 -11.46 25.41 -8.00
CA GLU A 49 -10.50 25.31 -9.10
C GLU A 49 -9.05 25.30 -8.60
N ARG A 50 -8.70 26.18 -7.64
CA ARG A 50 -7.37 26.17 -7.03
C ARG A 50 -7.09 24.86 -6.29
N ASP A 51 -8.04 24.38 -5.50
CA ASP A 51 -7.92 23.12 -4.77
C ASP A 51 -7.73 21.92 -5.71
N ARG A 52 -8.44 21.92 -6.84
CA ARG A 52 -8.30 20.88 -7.87
C ARG A 52 -6.91 20.93 -8.51
N ALA A 53 -6.42 22.11 -8.88
CA ALA A 53 -5.09 22.27 -9.46
C ALA A 53 -3.97 21.80 -8.50
N ILE A 54 -4.08 22.11 -7.20
CA ILE A 54 -3.13 21.63 -6.19
C ILE A 54 -3.15 20.10 -6.10
N ARG A 55 -4.35 19.48 -6.10
CA ARG A 55 -4.47 18.02 -6.07
C ARG A 55 -3.86 17.36 -7.30
N GLU A 56 -4.05 17.94 -8.49
CA GLU A 56 -3.44 17.41 -9.72
C GLU A 56 -1.92 17.36 -9.61
N VAL A 57 -1.28 18.45 -9.17
CA VAL A 57 0.17 18.49 -8.98
C VAL A 57 0.64 17.45 -7.95
N LEU A 58 -0.08 17.28 -6.84
CA LEU A 58 0.27 16.28 -5.82
C LEU A 58 0.14 14.85 -6.35
N LEU A 59 -0.92 14.56 -7.12
CA LEU A 59 -1.12 13.26 -7.74
C LEU A 59 -0.02 12.96 -8.77
N GLU A 60 0.39 13.94 -9.58
CA GLU A 60 1.51 13.80 -10.50
C GLU A 60 2.82 13.49 -9.77
N GLN A 61 3.11 14.17 -8.66
CA GLN A 61 4.28 13.88 -7.84
C GLN A 61 4.24 12.46 -7.25
N GLN A 62 3.10 12.05 -6.70
CA GLN A 62 2.92 10.69 -6.20
C GLN A 62 3.09 9.65 -7.31
N TYR A 63 2.57 9.92 -8.50
CA TYR A 63 2.73 9.05 -9.66
C TYR A 63 4.21 8.90 -10.06
N ILE A 64 4.98 9.99 -10.09
CA ILE A 64 6.42 9.94 -10.38
C ILE A 64 7.16 9.09 -9.34
N VAL A 65 6.85 9.28 -8.05
CA VAL A 65 7.45 8.50 -6.96
C VAL A 65 7.13 7.02 -7.10
N LEU A 66 5.85 6.66 -7.25
CA LEU A 66 5.42 5.27 -7.41
C LEU A 66 6.04 4.65 -8.67
N ARG A 67 6.04 5.37 -9.79
CA ARG A 67 6.68 4.93 -11.03
C ARG A 67 8.16 4.63 -10.81
N SER A 68 8.89 5.50 -10.11
CA SER A 68 10.32 5.29 -9.82
C SER A 68 10.58 4.12 -8.85
N GLN A 69 9.64 3.81 -7.96
CA GLN A 69 9.74 2.68 -7.02
C GLN A 69 9.53 1.34 -7.72
N PHE A 70 8.55 1.26 -8.63
CA PHE A 70 8.21 0.01 -9.32
C PHE A 70 9.00 -0.21 -10.61
N PHE A 71 9.42 0.86 -11.27
CA PHE A 71 10.14 0.80 -12.54
C PHE A 71 11.47 1.54 -12.46
N GLY A 72 12.57 0.83 -12.75
CA GLY A 72 13.91 1.44 -12.79
C GLY A 72 14.12 2.29 -14.04
N ARG A 73 15.13 3.18 -14.02
CA ARG A 73 15.52 4.10 -15.12
C ARG A 73 15.62 3.49 -16.53
N SER A 74 15.71 2.17 -16.63
CA SER A 74 15.75 1.42 -17.89
C SER A 74 14.39 1.34 -18.61
N SER A 75 13.25 1.51 -17.93
CA SER A 75 11.92 1.44 -18.56
C SER A 75 11.44 2.78 -19.13
N GLU A 76 12.21 3.86 -18.93
CA GLU A 76 11.81 5.23 -19.29
C GLU A 76 12.38 5.69 -20.62
N ARG A 77 13.32 4.95 -21.21
CA ARG A 77 13.84 5.25 -22.55
C ARG A 77 12.88 4.72 -23.60
N ARG A 78 12.27 5.61 -24.40
CA ARG A 78 11.94 5.24 -25.78
C ARG A 78 13.30 4.97 -26.45
N PRO A 79 13.56 3.77 -26.97
CA PRO A 79 14.84 3.51 -27.60
C PRO A 79 14.92 4.35 -28.88
N GLY A 80 15.79 5.36 -28.88
CA GLY A 80 16.29 5.94 -30.12
C GLY A 80 17.11 4.88 -30.87
N LYS A 81 17.08 4.89 -32.20
CA LYS A 81 17.76 3.89 -33.06
C LYS A 81 19.23 3.68 -32.66
N ASP A 82 19.94 4.74 -32.30
CA ASP A 82 21.36 4.70 -31.93
C ASP A 82 21.64 4.00 -30.57
N LEU A 83 20.64 3.96 -29.68
CA LEU A 83 20.75 3.25 -28.39
C LEU A 83 20.47 1.76 -28.52
N LEU A 84 19.75 1.31 -29.56
CA LEU A 84 19.49 -0.11 -29.79
C LEU A 84 20.79 -0.86 -30.13
N ASP A 85 21.65 -0.24 -30.93
CA ASP A 85 22.93 -0.84 -31.34
C ASP A 85 23.94 -0.89 -30.19
N ALA A 86 24.02 0.17 -29.38
CA ALA A 86 24.87 0.21 -28.20
C ALA A 86 24.38 -0.77 -27.11
N HIS A 87 23.06 -0.89 -26.91
CA HIS A 87 22.48 -1.78 -25.91
C HIS A 87 22.53 -3.25 -26.35
N ALA A 88 22.51 -3.54 -27.65
CA ALA A 88 22.76 -4.87 -28.21
C ALA A 88 24.21 -5.32 -27.97
N GLN A 89 25.19 -4.42 -28.16
CA GLN A 89 26.60 -4.69 -27.87
C GLN A 89 26.85 -4.85 -26.35
N GLU A 90 26.13 -4.11 -25.50
CA GLU A 90 26.29 -4.19 -24.05
C GLU A 90 25.54 -5.38 -23.42
N GLN A 91 24.43 -5.83 -24.03
CA GLN A 91 23.74 -7.08 -23.65
C GLN A 91 24.51 -8.33 -24.05
N GLN A 92 25.28 -8.31 -25.14
CA GLN A 92 26.18 -9.41 -25.51
C GLN A 92 27.34 -9.61 -24.51
N ARG A 93 27.71 -8.57 -23.74
CA ARG A 93 28.79 -8.64 -22.74
C ARG A 93 28.35 -9.00 -21.34
N ARG A 94 27.04 -8.95 -21.05
CA ARG A 94 26.51 -9.25 -19.72
C ARG A 94 25.80 -10.59 -19.79
N GLU A 95 26.38 -11.60 -19.16
CA GLU A 95 25.69 -12.87 -18.96
C GLU A 95 24.30 -12.58 -18.36
N PRO A 96 23.23 -13.16 -18.93
CA PRO A 96 21.88 -12.90 -18.47
C PRO A 96 21.78 -13.35 -17.01
N LYS A 97 21.73 -12.40 -16.08
CA LYS A 97 21.44 -12.67 -14.67
C LYS A 97 20.09 -13.37 -14.62
N GLN A 98 20.09 -14.67 -14.30
CA GLN A 98 18.88 -15.47 -14.18
C GLN A 98 17.93 -14.77 -13.20
N ARG A 99 16.77 -14.33 -13.71
CA ARG A 99 15.76 -13.57 -12.94
C ARG A 99 15.17 -14.39 -11.79
N VAL A 100 15.25 -15.72 -11.87
CA VAL A 100 14.74 -16.64 -10.86
C VAL A 100 15.91 -17.45 -10.33
N GLN A 101 16.39 -17.08 -9.15
CA GLN A 101 17.39 -17.85 -8.42
C GLN A 101 16.70 -18.85 -7.49
N LEU A 102 17.25 -20.06 -7.43
CA LEU A 102 16.88 -21.08 -6.45
C LEU A 102 17.03 -20.51 -5.02
N PRO A 103 16.18 -20.93 -4.06
CA PRO A 103 16.29 -20.55 -2.66
C PRO A 103 17.71 -20.68 -2.06
N SER A 104 18.44 -21.75 -2.36
CA SER A 104 19.82 -22.00 -1.90
C SER A 104 20.79 -20.91 -2.35
N LEU A 105 20.68 -20.47 -3.61
CA LEU A 105 21.48 -19.38 -4.17
C LEU A 105 21.10 -18.02 -3.56
N ARG A 106 19.82 -17.82 -3.24
CA ARG A 106 19.32 -16.59 -2.62
C ARG A 106 19.70 -16.48 -1.14
N TYR A 107 19.82 -17.61 -0.45
CA TYR A 107 20.09 -17.68 0.99
C TYR A 107 21.27 -18.62 1.30
N PRO A 108 22.51 -18.26 0.92
CA PRO A 108 23.67 -19.16 0.97
C PRO A 108 24.10 -19.58 2.39
N HIS A 109 23.61 -18.90 3.43
CA HIS A 109 23.94 -19.18 4.83
C HIS A 109 22.89 -20.04 5.55
N ILE A 110 21.83 -20.45 4.85
CA ILE A 110 20.79 -21.32 5.42
C ILE A 110 21.18 -22.78 5.16
N PRO A 111 21.08 -23.69 6.16
CA PRO A 111 21.35 -25.10 5.96
C PRO A 111 20.34 -25.71 4.97
N LEU A 112 20.84 -26.38 3.94
CA LEU A 112 20.04 -27.15 3.01
C LEU A 112 19.81 -28.56 3.55
N ILE A 113 18.57 -29.04 3.48
CA ILE A 113 18.18 -30.38 3.94
C ILE A 113 17.55 -31.11 2.76
N GLU A 114 18.22 -32.15 2.28
CA GLU A 114 17.73 -33.01 1.21
C GLU A 114 16.73 -34.04 1.77
N LYS A 115 15.61 -34.24 1.07
CA LYS A 115 14.58 -35.22 1.43
C LYS A 115 14.11 -35.93 0.17
N HIS A 116 14.26 -37.25 0.14
CA HIS A 116 13.70 -38.09 -0.91
C HIS A 116 12.22 -38.33 -0.63
N VAL A 117 11.37 -38.06 -1.62
CA VAL A 117 9.92 -38.31 -1.56
C VAL A 117 9.61 -39.50 -2.46
N GLU A 118 9.35 -40.64 -1.84
CA GLU A 118 9.08 -41.90 -2.53
C GLU A 118 7.59 -42.27 -2.48
N LEU A 119 7.12 -42.98 -3.50
CA LEU A 119 5.79 -43.58 -3.49
C LEU A 119 5.78 -44.80 -2.57
N LYS A 120 4.76 -44.93 -1.73
CA LYS A 120 4.61 -46.09 -0.83
C LYS A 120 4.39 -47.41 -1.58
N GLU A 121 3.69 -47.32 -2.70
CA GLU A 121 3.38 -48.46 -3.56
C GLU A 121 3.89 -48.16 -4.96
N VAL A 122 4.57 -49.14 -5.55
CA VAL A 122 5.17 -49.00 -6.88
C VAL A 122 4.07 -49.03 -7.94
N PRO A 123 3.93 -47.99 -8.77
CA PRO A 123 2.86 -47.92 -9.75
C PRO A 123 3.04 -48.96 -10.86
N ILE A 124 1.95 -49.28 -11.54
CA ILE A 124 1.93 -50.19 -12.68
C ILE A 124 1.97 -49.37 -13.97
N CYS A 125 2.72 -49.85 -14.98
CA CYS A 125 2.75 -49.25 -16.29
C CYS A 125 1.38 -49.31 -16.97
N SER A 126 0.83 -48.16 -17.33
CA SER A 126 -0.48 -48.03 -17.98
C SER A 126 -0.55 -48.67 -19.38
N CYS A 127 0.59 -48.86 -20.04
CA CYS A 127 0.65 -49.45 -21.39
C CYS A 127 0.69 -50.99 -21.35
N CYS A 128 1.47 -51.58 -20.43
CA CYS A 128 1.75 -53.03 -20.46
C CYS A 128 1.42 -53.78 -19.15
N GLY A 129 0.94 -53.11 -18.11
CA GLY A 129 0.50 -53.73 -16.87
C GLY A 129 1.61 -54.28 -15.97
N LYS A 130 2.88 -54.05 -16.30
CA LYS A 130 4.04 -54.46 -15.49
C LYS A 130 4.36 -53.42 -14.41
N GLY A 131 4.87 -53.86 -13.26
CA GLY A 131 5.35 -52.96 -12.21
C GLY A 131 6.47 -52.05 -12.72
N LEU A 132 6.39 -50.75 -12.42
CA LEU A 132 7.45 -49.80 -12.71
C LEU A 132 8.67 -50.10 -11.81
N VAL A 133 9.84 -49.68 -12.24
CA VAL A 133 11.08 -49.82 -11.46
C VAL A 133 11.66 -48.43 -11.30
N ASP A 134 12.27 -48.16 -10.15
CA ASP A 134 12.96 -46.90 -9.93
C ASP A 134 14.10 -46.73 -10.94
N THR A 135 14.11 -45.57 -11.59
CA THR A 135 15.10 -45.21 -12.61
C THR A 135 16.32 -44.51 -12.00
N GLY A 136 16.25 -44.12 -10.73
CA GLY A 136 17.28 -43.32 -10.06
C GLY A 136 17.33 -41.86 -10.51
N MET A 137 16.40 -41.43 -11.37
CA MET A 137 16.26 -40.03 -11.78
C MET A 137 15.35 -39.29 -10.81
N THR A 138 15.74 -38.07 -10.42
CA THR A 138 14.96 -37.21 -9.53
C THR A 138 14.61 -35.89 -10.21
N GLU A 139 13.44 -35.34 -9.87
CA GLU A 139 13.08 -33.96 -10.15
C GLU A 139 13.28 -33.13 -8.88
N ASP A 140 14.28 -32.27 -8.89
CA ASP A 140 14.67 -31.51 -7.70
C ASP A 140 13.87 -30.20 -7.61
N SER A 141 13.26 -29.96 -6.44
CA SER A 141 12.59 -28.69 -6.13
C SER A 141 12.99 -28.18 -4.76
N GLU A 142 13.37 -26.91 -4.68
CA GLU A 142 13.78 -26.27 -3.44
C GLU A 142 12.66 -25.43 -2.83
N GLN A 143 12.49 -25.53 -1.51
CA GLN A 143 11.54 -24.72 -0.76
C GLN A 143 12.19 -24.15 0.51
N LEU A 144 12.04 -22.85 0.74
CA LEU A 144 12.42 -22.23 1.99
C LEU A 144 11.39 -22.57 3.08
N SER A 145 11.82 -23.28 4.12
CA SER A 145 10.99 -23.69 5.26
C SER A 145 11.40 -22.97 6.54
N VAL A 146 10.46 -22.77 7.46
CA VAL A 146 10.69 -22.08 8.74
C VAL A 146 10.39 -23.02 9.90
N ILE A 147 11.30 -23.13 10.87
CA ILE A 147 11.03 -23.79 12.15
C ILE A 147 10.32 -22.78 13.06
N PRO A 148 9.07 -23.02 13.46
CA PRO A 148 8.34 -22.08 14.30
C PRO A 148 9.01 -21.93 15.67
N LYS A 149 9.02 -20.70 16.20
CA LYS A 149 9.53 -20.43 17.55
C LYS A 149 8.66 -21.16 18.58
N LYS A 150 9.28 -21.87 19.52
CA LYS A 150 8.57 -22.54 20.63
C LYS A 150 8.21 -21.50 21.69
N PHE A 151 6.91 -21.29 21.91
CA PHE A 151 6.42 -20.47 23.02
C PHE A 151 6.23 -21.34 24.26
N ILE A 152 6.75 -20.89 25.40
CA ILE A 152 6.52 -21.53 26.71
C ILE A 152 5.97 -20.49 27.68
N VAL A 153 5.05 -20.92 28.54
CA VAL A 153 4.53 -20.10 29.63
C VAL A 153 5.32 -20.41 30.89
N ILE A 154 6.10 -19.45 31.36
CA ILE A 154 6.84 -19.57 32.61
C ILE A 154 6.02 -18.91 33.71
N ARG A 155 5.52 -19.71 34.66
CA ARG A 155 4.85 -19.19 35.87
C ARG A 155 5.88 -18.97 36.96
N LEU A 156 6.28 -17.72 37.15
CA LEU A 156 7.17 -17.32 38.25
C LEU A 156 6.39 -17.24 39.56
N LYS A 157 6.68 -18.13 40.51
CA LYS A 157 6.16 -18.08 41.88
C LYS A 157 7.16 -17.33 42.75
N LYS A 158 6.80 -16.12 43.19
CA LYS A 158 7.63 -15.33 44.09
C LYS A 158 7.32 -15.67 45.52
N HIS A 159 8.34 -16.12 46.25
CA HIS A 159 8.23 -16.30 47.68
C HIS A 159 8.16 -14.95 48.38
N LYS A 160 7.38 -14.92 49.44
CA LYS A 160 7.28 -13.80 50.37
C LYS A 160 7.83 -14.29 51.70
N TYR A 161 8.64 -13.46 52.33
CA TYR A 161 9.22 -13.73 53.64
C TYR A 161 8.67 -12.70 54.62
N GLY A 162 8.26 -13.16 55.79
CA GLY A 162 7.80 -12.28 56.86
C GLY A 162 8.50 -12.59 58.16
N CYS A 163 8.54 -11.60 59.06
CA CYS A 163 9.11 -11.79 60.39
C CYS A 163 8.24 -12.78 61.19
N ALA A 164 8.88 -13.82 61.75
CA ALA A 164 8.18 -14.87 62.49
C ALA A 164 7.69 -14.42 63.88
N SER A 165 8.19 -13.30 64.41
CA SER A 165 7.88 -12.83 65.77
C SER A 165 6.84 -11.71 65.79
N CYS A 166 6.93 -10.72 64.90
CA CYS A 166 5.98 -9.60 64.86
C CYS A 166 4.97 -9.69 63.72
N HIS A 167 5.24 -10.47 62.66
CA HIS A 167 4.38 -10.61 61.47
C HIS A 167 4.03 -9.32 60.71
N GLU A 168 4.61 -8.18 61.06
CA GLU A 168 4.27 -6.87 60.47
C GLU A 168 4.93 -6.63 59.11
N GLU A 169 6.17 -7.09 58.92
CA GLU A 169 6.91 -6.85 57.67
C GLU A 169 6.84 -8.07 56.74
N ILE A 170 6.54 -7.82 55.46
CA ILE A 170 6.51 -8.82 54.39
C ILE A 170 7.38 -8.34 53.22
N VAL A 171 8.49 -9.03 52.97
CA VAL A 171 9.39 -8.78 51.84
C VAL A 171 9.11 -9.78 50.74
N THR A 172 8.85 -9.28 49.52
CA THR A 172 8.64 -10.12 48.34
C THR A 172 9.89 -10.13 47.47
N VAL A 173 10.30 -11.30 46.99
CA VAL A 173 11.43 -11.40 46.04
C VAL A 173 11.16 -10.51 44.81
N PRO A 174 12.13 -9.67 44.38
CA PRO A 174 11.94 -8.76 43.26
C PRO A 174 11.64 -9.50 41.95
N THR A 175 11.02 -8.80 40.99
CA THR A 175 10.81 -9.40 39.65
C THR A 175 12.15 -9.53 38.94
N PRO A 176 12.44 -10.67 38.29
CA PRO A 176 13.56 -10.72 37.36
C PRO A 176 13.37 -9.66 36.25
N PRO A 177 14.47 -9.14 35.70
CA PRO A 177 14.42 -8.12 34.66
C PRO A 177 13.67 -8.66 33.44
N ARG A 178 12.82 -7.82 32.84
CA ARG A 178 12.16 -8.11 31.57
C ARG A 178 12.97 -7.50 30.43
N ILE A 179 12.93 -8.11 29.24
CA ILE A 179 13.56 -7.55 28.03
C ILE A 179 13.18 -6.08 27.77
N LYS A 180 11.91 -5.70 28.03
CA LYS A 180 11.44 -4.30 27.98
C LYS A 180 10.46 -4.01 29.12
N PRO A 181 10.36 -2.74 29.59
CA PRO A 181 9.34 -2.34 30.56
C PRO A 181 7.93 -2.63 30.03
N GLY A 182 7.07 -3.25 30.83
CA GLY A 182 5.68 -3.55 30.47
C GLY A 182 5.49 -4.72 29.49
N SER A 183 6.55 -5.30 28.95
CA SER A 183 6.47 -6.43 28.01
C SER A 183 5.94 -7.70 28.67
N SER A 184 5.18 -8.50 27.92
CA SER A 184 4.76 -9.86 28.28
C SER A 184 5.85 -10.90 28.03
N TYR A 185 6.90 -10.53 27.27
CA TYR A 185 8.10 -11.32 27.08
C TYR A 185 9.06 -11.07 28.25
N GLY A 186 9.53 -12.17 28.85
CA GLY A 186 10.54 -12.20 29.90
C GLY A 186 11.90 -11.88 29.33
#